data_AF-A0A0R1U531-F1
#
_entry.id   AF-A0A0R1U531-F1
#
_cell.length_a   1.000
_cell.length_b   1.000
_cell.length_c   1.000
_cell.angle_alpha   90.00
_cell.angle_beta   90.00
_cell.angle_gamma   90.00
#
_symmetry.space_group_name_H-M   'P 1'
#
loop_
_entity.id
_entity.type
_entity.pdbx_description
1 polymer ?
#
loop_
_entity_poly.entity_id
_entity_poly.type
_entity_poly.pdbx_seq_one_letter_code
_entity_poly.pdbx_strand_id
1 'polypeptide(L)'
;MAAPINVVFISISGNTRAFTKLLKQHAVKAQAMDADSRDVNFYEYTEQFDERVLDAGPYFVLVPTYLDGGDGMHTGYQETLTVDLRDELDDGNTDNLIGIVGSGNRNFNAQFGLTAKHYANRYNSPLIGLFELRGNKEEARRIYDAMSTTLTEYERTGVKKALTRA
;
A
#
# COMPACT_ATOMS: atom_id res chain seq x y z
N MET A 1 -19.76 -9.74 9.08
CA MET A 1 -18.33 -9.78 8.70
C MET A 1 -18.16 -9.17 7.32
N ALA A 2 -17.61 -7.96 7.26
CA ALA A 2 -17.26 -7.31 5.99
C ALA A 2 -16.12 -8.06 5.27
N ALA A 3 -16.02 -7.86 3.95
CA ALA A 3 -14.95 -8.47 3.15
C ALA A 3 -13.56 -8.04 3.65
N PRO A 4 -12.55 -8.94 3.64
CA PRO A 4 -11.20 -8.61 4.08
C PRO A 4 -10.53 -7.59 3.15
N ILE A 5 -9.62 -6.81 3.72
CA ILE A 5 -8.73 -5.92 2.96
C ILE A 5 -7.60 -6.76 2.38
N ASN A 6 -7.41 -6.74 1.05
CA ASN A 6 -6.30 -7.42 0.40
C ASN A 6 -5.15 -6.44 0.17
N VAL A 7 -3.94 -6.81 0.61
CA VAL A 7 -2.73 -5.98 0.48
C VAL A 7 -1.64 -6.77 -0.23
N VAL A 8 -1.24 -6.31 -1.42
CA VAL A 8 -0.03 -6.75 -2.11
C VAL A 8 1.14 -5.92 -1.63
N PHE A 9 2.29 -6.52 -1.32
CA PHE A 9 3.44 -5.77 -0.84
C PHE A 9 4.77 -6.39 -1.24
N ILE A 10 5.84 -5.60 -1.24
CA ILE A 10 7.22 -6.08 -1.36
C ILE A 10 8.05 -5.63 -0.16
N SER A 11 9.00 -6.45 0.27
CA SER A 11 9.84 -6.16 1.44
C SER A 11 11.28 -6.60 1.27
N ILE A 12 12.16 -5.66 0.92
CA ILE A 12 13.59 -5.92 0.73
C ILE A 12 14.34 -6.16 2.05
N SER A 13 14.22 -5.24 3.01
CA SER A 13 14.95 -5.27 4.29
C SER A 13 14.12 -5.70 5.50
N GLY A 14 12.86 -6.12 5.28
CA GLY A 14 11.97 -6.62 6.33
C GLY A 14 11.12 -5.55 7.04
N ASN A 15 11.36 -4.26 6.81
CA ASN A 15 10.58 -3.16 7.40
C ASN A 15 9.09 -3.22 7.02
N THR A 16 8.80 -3.36 5.73
CA THR A 16 7.43 -3.51 5.23
C THR A 16 6.76 -4.76 5.82
N ARG A 17 7.47 -5.91 5.81
CA ARG A 17 6.97 -7.15 6.42
C ARG A 17 6.75 -7.04 7.93
N ALA A 18 7.48 -6.18 8.64
CA ALA A 18 7.21 -5.89 10.05
C ALA A 18 5.94 -5.04 10.22
N PHE A 19 5.70 -4.10 9.31
CA PHE A 19 4.49 -3.28 9.34
C PHE A 19 3.20 -4.08 9.04
N THR A 20 3.25 -5.08 8.15
CA THR A 20 2.08 -5.97 7.91
C THR A 20 1.66 -6.70 9.19
N LYS A 21 2.61 -7.05 10.08
CA LYS A 21 2.30 -7.61 11.40
C LYS A 21 1.59 -6.60 12.31
N LEU A 22 1.97 -5.33 12.27
CA LEU A 22 1.29 -4.27 13.03
C LEU A 22 -0.14 -4.06 12.53
N LEU A 23 -0.33 -4.05 11.20
CA LEU A 23 -1.67 -3.99 10.59
C LEU A 23 -2.52 -5.20 11.00
N LYS A 24 -2.00 -6.42 10.92
CA LYS A 24 -2.72 -7.64 11.34
C LYS A 24 -3.10 -7.59 12.83
N GLN A 25 -2.18 -7.16 13.69
CA GLN A 25 -2.45 -6.99 15.11
C GLN A 25 -3.56 -5.96 15.38
N HIS A 26 -3.60 -4.89 14.60
CA HIS A 26 -4.66 -3.90 14.73
C HIS A 26 -6.00 -4.43 14.24
N ALA A 27 -6.04 -5.11 13.08
CA ALA A 27 -7.26 -5.73 12.54
C ALA A 27 -7.88 -6.74 13.52
N VAL A 28 -7.07 -7.63 14.12
CA VAL A 28 -7.54 -8.59 15.15
C VAL A 28 -8.13 -7.86 16.36
N LYS A 29 -7.52 -6.75 16.80
CA LYS A 29 -8.06 -5.94 17.90
C LYS A 29 -9.37 -5.26 17.52
N ALA A 30 -9.48 -4.75 16.30
CA ALA A 30 -10.71 -4.15 15.80
C ALA A 30 -11.84 -5.19 15.78
N GLN A 31 -11.57 -6.39 15.26
CA GLN A 31 -12.53 -7.51 15.25
C GLN A 31 -12.97 -7.97 16.64
N ALA A 32 -12.08 -7.92 17.63
CA ALA A 32 -12.42 -8.24 19.01
C ALA A 32 -13.36 -7.20 19.65
N MET A 33 -13.38 -5.96 19.14
CA MET A 33 -14.26 -4.89 19.60
C MET A 33 -15.55 -4.79 18.78
N ASP A 34 -15.47 -5.07 17.49
CA ASP A 34 -16.56 -5.01 16.52
C ASP A 34 -16.40 -6.13 15.49
N ALA A 35 -17.32 -7.10 15.51
CA ALA A 35 -17.30 -8.27 14.64
C ALA A 35 -17.47 -7.94 13.14
N ASP A 36 -17.90 -6.72 12.80
CA ASP A 36 -17.99 -6.26 11.41
C ASP A 36 -16.72 -5.55 10.91
N SER A 37 -15.74 -5.31 11.78
CA SER A 37 -14.40 -4.84 11.38
C SER A 37 -13.71 -5.83 10.43
N ARG A 38 -13.00 -5.30 9.44
CA ARG A 38 -12.38 -6.08 8.36
C ARG A 38 -11.11 -6.77 8.82
N ASP A 39 -10.91 -8.02 8.41
CA ASP A 39 -9.57 -8.62 8.48
C ASP A 39 -8.67 -8.07 7.36
N VAL A 40 -7.37 -8.38 7.40
CA VAL A 40 -6.40 -8.04 6.37
C VAL A 40 -5.65 -9.28 5.89
N ASN A 41 -5.64 -9.48 4.59
CA ASN A 41 -4.85 -10.47 3.87
C ASN A 41 -3.61 -9.80 3.28
N PHE A 42 -2.48 -10.49 3.33
CA PHE A 42 -1.22 -10.00 2.80
C PHE A 42 -0.65 -10.97 1.77
N TYR A 43 -0.26 -10.44 0.62
CA TYR A 43 0.34 -11.16 -0.48
C TYR A 43 1.72 -10.53 -0.73
N GLU A 44 2.77 -11.21 -0.29
CA GLU A 44 4.13 -10.74 -0.50
C GLU A 44 4.56 -11.08 -1.93
N TYR A 45 5.00 -10.08 -2.67
CA TYR A 45 5.62 -10.28 -3.97
C TYR A 45 6.97 -10.96 -3.82
N THR A 46 7.13 -12.07 -4.54
CA THR A 46 8.37 -12.80 -4.82
C THR A 46 8.32 -13.26 -6.27
N GLU A 47 9.39 -13.88 -6.78
CA GLU A 47 9.40 -14.48 -8.13
C GLU A 47 8.33 -15.59 -8.33
N GLN A 48 7.67 -16.05 -7.26
CA GLN A 48 6.58 -17.03 -7.30
C GLN A 48 5.22 -16.41 -6.95
N PHE A 49 5.09 -15.08 -7.08
CA PHE A 49 3.84 -14.39 -6.83
C PHE A 49 2.71 -14.94 -7.69
N ASP A 50 1.53 -15.12 -7.09
CA ASP A 50 0.33 -15.57 -7.81
C ASP A 50 -0.41 -14.35 -8.35
N GLU A 51 -0.18 -14.02 -9.63
CA GLU A 51 -0.77 -12.87 -10.34
C GLU A 51 -2.31 -12.82 -10.25
N ARG A 52 -2.98 -13.96 -10.08
CA ARG A 52 -4.44 -14.05 -9.95
C ARG A 52 -4.98 -13.28 -8.75
N VAL A 53 -4.13 -12.95 -7.77
CA VAL A 53 -4.47 -12.05 -6.66
C VAL A 53 -4.93 -10.68 -7.16
N LEU A 54 -4.37 -10.18 -8.27
CA LEU A 54 -4.68 -8.87 -8.83
C LEU A 54 -6.07 -8.83 -9.51
N ASP A 55 -6.55 -9.98 -9.99
CA ASP A 55 -7.87 -10.13 -10.61
C ASP A 55 -8.99 -10.53 -9.64
N ALA A 56 -8.64 -11.02 -8.44
CA ALA A 56 -9.59 -11.58 -7.50
C ALA A 56 -10.56 -10.53 -6.89
N GLY A 57 -10.21 -9.24 -6.96
CA GLY A 57 -11.02 -8.14 -6.42
C GLY A 57 -10.18 -6.96 -5.98
N PRO A 58 -10.77 -5.97 -5.28
CA PRO A 58 -10.06 -4.76 -4.89
C PRO A 58 -8.88 -5.07 -3.96
N TYR A 59 -7.74 -4.44 -4.23
CA TYR A 59 -6.53 -4.58 -3.45
C TYR A 59 -5.81 -3.24 -3.25
N PHE A 60 -4.98 -3.20 -2.22
CA PHE A 60 -4.06 -2.11 -1.93
C PHE A 60 -2.63 -2.57 -2.18
N VAL A 61 -1.75 -1.64 -2.54
CA VAL A 61 -0.31 -1.90 -2.64
C VAL A 61 0.44 -1.22 -1.52
N LEU A 62 1.37 -1.93 -0.92
CA LEU A 62 2.29 -1.40 0.07
C LEU A 62 3.73 -1.50 -0.45
N VAL A 63 4.36 -0.37 -0.72
CA VAL A 63 5.66 -0.30 -1.39
C VAL A 63 6.69 0.52 -0.59
N PRO A 64 7.91 0.01 -0.33
CA PRO A 64 8.98 0.79 0.24
C PRO A 64 9.67 1.67 -0.81
N THR A 65 10.29 2.77 -0.36
CA THR A 65 11.00 3.69 -1.26
C THR A 65 12.48 3.31 -1.35
N TYR A 66 12.93 2.90 -2.54
CA TYR A 66 14.35 2.72 -2.89
C TYR A 66 14.62 3.42 -4.23
N LEU A 67 15.45 4.47 -4.19
CA LEU A 67 15.74 5.33 -5.33
C LEU A 67 17.24 5.34 -5.65
N ASP A 68 17.61 5.70 -6.87
CA ASP A 68 18.98 5.77 -7.41
C ASP A 68 19.90 6.84 -6.77
N GLY A 69 19.40 7.57 -5.76
CA GLY A 69 20.14 8.57 -5.00
C GLY A 69 20.10 9.98 -5.63
N GLY A 70 20.08 11.02 -4.80
CA GLY A 70 19.86 12.41 -5.22
C GLY A 70 19.16 13.23 -4.14
N ASP A 71 18.60 14.38 -4.51
CA ASP A 71 17.92 15.30 -3.57
C ASP A 71 16.38 15.18 -3.59
N GLY A 72 15.81 14.50 -4.59
CA GLY A 72 14.36 14.34 -4.76
C GLY A 72 13.65 15.63 -5.17
N MET A 73 14.42 16.65 -5.57
CA MET A 73 13.93 17.90 -6.15
C MET A 73 14.44 18.13 -7.58
N HIS A 74 15.61 17.59 -7.93
CA HIS A 74 16.19 17.64 -9.28
C HIS A 74 16.68 16.28 -9.76
N THR A 75 17.11 15.40 -8.84
CA THR A 75 17.61 14.04 -9.15
C THR A 75 17.18 13.02 -8.09
N GLY A 76 17.41 11.72 -8.33
CA GLY A 76 17.11 10.68 -7.34
C GLY A 76 15.65 10.27 -7.29
N TYR A 77 15.04 10.11 -8.46
CA TYR A 77 13.63 9.76 -8.64
C TYR A 77 13.41 8.34 -9.17
N GLN A 78 14.48 7.68 -9.63
CA GLN A 78 14.33 6.40 -10.31
C GLN A 78 14.26 5.29 -9.27
N GLU A 79 13.13 4.58 -9.28
CA GLU A 79 12.93 3.36 -8.51
C GLU A 79 13.95 2.28 -8.92
N THR A 80 14.52 1.58 -7.95
CA THR A 80 15.54 0.56 -8.20
C THR A 80 15.14 -0.83 -7.69
N LEU A 81 15.04 -1.02 -6.37
CA LEU A 81 14.92 -2.36 -5.76
C LEU A 81 13.50 -2.94 -5.73
N THR A 82 12.50 -2.16 -6.15
CA THR A 82 11.08 -2.56 -6.12
C THR A 82 10.45 -2.60 -7.51
N VAL A 83 11.28 -2.50 -8.55
CA VAL A 83 10.87 -2.43 -9.95
C VAL A 83 10.08 -3.68 -10.37
N ASP A 84 10.46 -4.86 -9.91
CA ASP A 84 9.76 -6.10 -10.30
C ASP A 84 8.30 -6.10 -9.86
N LEU A 85 7.98 -5.54 -8.67
CA LEU A 85 6.59 -5.35 -8.25
C LEU A 85 5.88 -4.33 -9.15
N ARG A 86 6.56 -3.27 -9.60
CA ARG A 86 5.96 -2.30 -10.52
C ARG A 86 5.59 -2.98 -11.83
N ASP A 87 6.51 -3.74 -12.40
CA ASP A 87 6.32 -4.38 -13.70
C ASP A 87 5.18 -5.42 -13.62
N GLU A 88 5.09 -6.18 -12.52
CA GLU A 88 3.94 -7.06 -12.23
C GLU A 88 2.60 -6.32 -12.18
N LEU A 89 2.58 -5.13 -11.53
CA LEU A 89 1.37 -4.31 -11.45
C LEU A 89 0.99 -3.69 -12.80
N ASP A 90 1.98 -3.35 -13.63
CA ASP A 90 1.77 -2.80 -14.97
C ASP A 90 1.12 -3.81 -15.91
N ASP A 91 1.49 -5.08 -15.79
CA ASP A 91 0.91 -6.18 -16.56
C ASP A 91 -0.43 -6.68 -15.96
N GLY A 92 -0.70 -6.34 -14.70
CA GLY A 92 -1.87 -6.77 -13.95
C GLY A 92 -3.11 -5.88 -14.10
N ASN A 93 -4.20 -6.32 -13.47
CA ASN A 93 -5.44 -5.55 -13.42
C ASN A 93 -5.33 -4.37 -12.43
N THR A 94 -4.91 -3.24 -12.97
CA THR A 94 -4.79 -2.02 -12.17
C THR A 94 -6.15 -1.45 -11.80
N ASP A 95 -7.29 -1.77 -12.46
CA ASP A 95 -8.63 -1.28 -12.07
C ASP A 95 -9.06 -1.77 -10.68
N ASN A 96 -8.50 -2.88 -10.22
CA ASN A 96 -8.67 -3.39 -8.87
C ASN A 96 -7.70 -2.78 -7.84
N LEU A 97 -6.66 -2.06 -8.27
CA LEU A 97 -5.76 -1.34 -7.38
C LEU A 97 -6.47 -0.08 -6.88
N ILE A 98 -6.94 -0.09 -5.62
CA ILE A 98 -7.79 0.98 -5.07
C ILE A 98 -7.08 1.91 -4.09
N GLY A 99 -5.79 1.69 -3.84
CA GLY A 99 -4.99 2.60 -3.02
C GLY A 99 -3.55 2.14 -2.81
N ILE A 100 -2.67 3.10 -2.56
CA ILE A 100 -1.24 2.88 -2.33
C ILE A 100 -0.85 3.32 -0.91
N VAL A 101 -0.03 2.53 -0.24
CA VAL A 101 0.62 2.85 1.05
C VAL A 101 2.12 2.84 0.84
N GLY A 102 2.82 3.88 1.32
CA GLY A 102 4.26 3.99 1.17
C GLY A 102 5.04 3.80 2.47
N SER A 103 6.13 3.03 2.41
CA SER A 103 7.18 3.07 3.42
C SER A 103 8.34 3.94 2.96
N GLY A 104 8.98 4.65 3.89
CA GLY A 104 10.19 5.42 3.61
C GLY A 104 10.97 5.75 4.87
N ASN A 105 11.94 6.64 4.75
CA ASN A 105 12.70 7.19 5.87
C ASN A 105 12.64 8.72 5.78
N ARG A 106 12.20 9.40 6.85
CA ARG A 106 11.97 10.85 6.84
C ARG A 106 13.27 11.64 6.68
N ASN A 107 14.43 11.02 6.96
CA ASN A 107 15.73 11.62 6.71
C ASN A 107 15.97 11.95 5.22
N PHE A 108 15.18 11.38 4.30
CA PHE A 108 15.24 11.70 2.87
C PHE A 108 14.29 12.82 2.43
N ASN A 109 13.67 13.55 3.38
CA ASN A 109 12.88 14.77 3.14
C ASN A 109 11.85 14.61 2.00
N ALA A 110 12.06 15.31 0.86
CA ALA A 110 11.15 15.30 -0.30
C ALA A 110 10.91 13.89 -0.87
N GLN A 111 11.89 12.99 -0.71
CA GLN A 111 11.81 11.61 -1.19
C GLN A 111 11.04 10.70 -0.24
N PHE A 112 10.62 11.16 0.94
CA PHE A 112 9.84 10.33 1.87
C PHE A 112 8.55 9.85 1.19
N GLY A 113 8.47 8.52 0.98
CA GLY A 113 7.34 7.86 0.35
C GLY A 113 7.19 8.15 -1.15
N LEU A 114 8.26 8.54 -1.85
CA LEU A 114 8.16 9.02 -3.23
C LEU A 114 7.71 7.94 -4.22
N THR A 115 8.16 6.69 -4.05
CA THR A 115 7.70 5.56 -4.88
C THR A 115 6.18 5.39 -4.79
N ALA A 116 5.61 5.48 -3.58
CA ALA A 116 4.16 5.39 -3.39
C ALA A 116 3.41 6.56 -4.03
N LYS A 117 3.97 7.78 -4.02
CA LYS A 117 3.40 8.94 -4.72
C LYS A 117 3.45 8.75 -6.24
N HIS A 118 4.53 8.18 -6.77
CA HIS A 118 4.62 7.84 -8.19
C HIS A 118 3.61 6.78 -8.59
N TYR A 119 3.44 5.72 -7.79
CA TYR A 119 2.43 4.68 -8.02
C TYR A 119 1.02 5.24 -7.96
N ALA A 120 0.72 6.12 -6.98
CA ALA A 120 -0.58 6.77 -6.88
C ALA A 120 -0.94 7.50 -8.19
N ASN A 121 0.01 8.27 -8.74
CA ASN A 121 -0.16 8.94 -10.03
C ASN A 121 -0.25 7.96 -11.21
N ARG A 122 0.62 6.95 -11.27
CA ARG A 122 0.70 5.97 -12.37
C ARG A 122 -0.60 5.18 -12.52
N TYR A 123 -1.15 4.70 -11.40
CA TYR A 123 -2.31 3.82 -11.36
C TYR A 123 -3.62 4.55 -11.06
N ASN A 124 -3.61 5.89 -11.08
CA ASN A 124 -4.76 6.74 -10.77
C ASN A 124 -5.50 6.30 -9.49
N SER A 125 -4.73 6.10 -8.42
CA SER A 125 -5.22 5.53 -7.17
C SER A 125 -4.75 6.35 -5.98
N PRO A 126 -5.56 6.48 -4.91
CA PRO A 126 -5.26 7.39 -3.83
C PRO A 126 -4.05 6.92 -3.01
N LEU A 127 -3.22 7.86 -2.58
CA LEU A 127 -2.23 7.61 -1.53
C LEU A 127 -2.96 7.52 -0.19
N ILE A 128 -3.08 6.31 0.35
CA ILE A 128 -3.79 6.01 1.58
C ILE A 128 -3.01 6.51 2.80
N GLY A 129 -1.69 6.37 2.77
CA GLY A 129 -0.84 6.85 3.86
C GLY A 129 0.63 6.51 3.66
N LEU A 130 1.46 7.13 4.51
CA LEU A 130 2.88 6.89 4.58
C LEU A 130 3.28 6.50 6.00
N PHE A 131 4.24 5.59 6.14
CA PHE A 131 4.85 5.24 7.41
C PHE A 131 6.37 5.17 7.30
N GLU A 132 7.06 5.31 8.43
CA GLU A 132 8.52 5.33 8.46
C GLU A 132 9.13 4.01 8.90
N LEU A 133 10.09 3.51 8.12
CA LEU A 133 10.79 2.26 8.37
C LEU A 133 9.79 1.11 8.61
N ARG A 134 9.78 0.52 9.81
CA ARG A 134 8.86 -0.56 10.21
C ARG A 134 7.48 -0.06 10.66
N GLY A 135 7.30 1.25 10.71
CA GLY A 135 6.13 1.95 11.23
C GLY A 135 5.90 1.76 12.73
N ASN A 136 4.80 2.32 13.22
CA ASN A 136 4.34 2.18 14.59
C ASN A 136 2.83 1.88 14.66
N LYS A 137 2.32 1.67 15.88
CA LYS A 137 0.90 1.31 16.12
C LYS A 137 -0.08 2.40 15.68
N GLU A 138 0.26 3.67 15.83
CA GLU A 138 -0.59 4.78 15.39
C GLU A 138 -0.64 4.89 13.86
N GLU A 139 0.51 4.72 13.19
CA GLU A 139 0.58 4.68 11.73
C GLU A 139 -0.23 3.49 11.18
N ALA A 140 -0.08 2.30 11.79
CA ALA A 140 -0.86 1.11 11.42
C ALA A 140 -2.37 1.33 11.60
N ARG A 141 -2.81 1.91 12.72
CA ARG A 141 -4.22 2.24 12.96
C ARG A 141 -4.75 3.20 11.89
N ARG A 142 -4.09 4.34 11.66
CA ARG A 142 -4.54 5.35 10.69
C ARG A 142 -4.63 4.77 9.27
N ILE A 143 -3.64 3.98 8.86
CA ILE A 143 -3.63 3.35 7.54
C ILE A 143 -4.72 2.28 7.42
N TYR A 144 -4.93 1.46 8.45
CA TYR A 144 -6.02 0.49 8.47
C TYR A 144 -7.41 1.16 8.38
N ASP A 145 -7.64 2.20 9.17
CA ASP A 145 -8.89 2.97 9.16
C ASP A 145 -9.14 3.53 7.75
N ALA A 146 -8.12 4.14 7.13
CA ALA A 146 -8.21 4.70 5.78
C ALA A 146 -8.44 3.65 4.69
N MET A 147 -7.78 2.48 4.75
CA MET A 147 -8.05 1.36 3.83
C MET A 147 -9.47 0.85 3.99
N SER A 148 -9.94 0.69 5.24
CA SER A 148 -11.30 0.21 5.54
C SER A 148 -12.37 1.15 4.98
N THR A 149 -12.20 2.47 5.17
CA THR A 149 -13.09 3.47 4.58
C THR A 149 -13.05 3.44 3.06
N THR A 150 -11.86 3.40 2.46
CA THR A 150 -11.69 3.39 1.00
C THR A 150 -12.35 2.16 0.36
N LEU A 151 -12.16 0.98 0.95
CA LEU A 151 -12.79 -0.24 0.47
C LEU A 151 -14.32 -0.19 0.59
N THR A 152 -14.83 0.36 1.69
CA THR A 152 -16.28 0.54 1.88
C THR A 152 -16.87 1.52 0.85
N GLU A 153 -16.17 2.61 0.52
CA GLU A 153 -16.56 3.54 -0.53
C GLU A 153 -16.54 2.88 -1.91
N TYR A 154 -15.51 2.07 -2.19
CA TYR A 154 -15.39 1.33 -3.45
C TYR A 154 -16.52 0.30 -3.61
N GLU A 155 -16.80 -0.52 -2.59
CA GLU A 155 -17.91 -1.48 -2.60
C GLU A 155 -19.26 -0.81 -2.83
N ARG A 156 -19.45 0.42 -2.33
CA ARG A 156 -20.70 1.18 -2.50
C ARG A 156 -20.85 1.75 -3.92
N THR A 157 -19.75 2.13 -4.56
CA THR A 157 -19.79 2.92 -5.81
C THR A 157 -19.32 2.17 -7.05
N GLY A 158 -18.51 1.13 -6.89
CA GLY A 158 -17.77 0.46 -7.96
C GLY A 158 -16.70 1.35 -8.60
N VAL A 159 -16.39 2.51 -8.01
CA VAL A 159 -15.49 3.51 -8.59
C VAL A 159 -14.34 3.76 -7.63
N LYS A 160 -13.11 3.70 -8.14
CA LYS A 160 -11.94 4.12 -7.39
C LYS A 160 -12.09 5.57 -6.96
N LYS A 161 -11.69 5.87 -5.73
CA LYS A 161 -11.55 7.26 -5.30
C LYS A 161 -10.48 7.93 -6.18
N ALA A 162 -10.87 8.85 -7.05
CA ALA A 162 -9.92 9.57 -7.87
C ALA A 162 -8.88 10.29 -7.00
N LEU A 163 -7.67 10.46 -7.51
CA LEU A 163 -6.75 11.46 -6.96
C LEU A 163 -7.47 12.80 -7.01
N THR A 164 -7.98 13.28 -5.87
CA THR A 164 -8.38 14.68 -5.73
C THR A 164 -7.11 15.47 -5.96
N ARG A 165 -7.00 16.11 -7.14
CA ARG A 165 -6.01 17.15 -7.37
C ARG A 165 -6.17 18.16 -6.23
N ALA A 166 -5.19 18.20 -5.34
CA ALA A 166 -5.03 19.33 -4.44
C ALA A 166 -4.73 20.58 -5.27
#